data_AF-A0A7K3BMT2-F1
#
_entry.id   AF-A0A7K3BMT2-F1
#
_cell.length_a   1.000
_cell.length_b   1.000
_cell.length_c   1.000
_cell.angle_alpha   90.00
_cell.angle_beta   90.00
_cell.angle_gamma   90.00
#
_symmetry.space_group_name_H-M   'P 1'
#
loop_
_entity.id
_entity.type
_entity.pdbx_description
1 polymer ?
#
loop_
_entity_poly.entity_id
_entity_poly.type
_entity_poly.pdbx_seq_one_letter_code
_entity_poly.pdbx_strand_id
1 'polypeptide(L)'
;MEWFEQVLAAEEARDWDTAIALVSAHAECFSGDHHRHGNHLWHMDLLVRAERFPELAELARTDVHARRRLNGSLGEREMTAALRSREDGDRHALYVLLRLLCETDRVQEARGVVQDLGPEDQYANEIVAGLRPQ
;
A
#
# COMPACT_ATOMS: atom_id res chain seq x y z
N MET A 1 -7.45 25.12 -20.03
CA MET A 1 -6.69 23.88 -19.81
C MET A 1 -7.50 23.07 -18.82
N GLU A 2 -8.00 21.93 -19.25
CA GLU A 2 -8.78 21.03 -18.39
C GLU A 2 -7.90 20.64 -17.19
N TRP A 3 -8.47 20.52 -15.99
CA TRP A 3 -7.69 20.23 -14.78
C TRP A 3 -6.87 18.95 -14.92
N PHE A 4 -7.36 17.97 -15.68
CA PHE A 4 -6.66 16.72 -16.00
C PHE A 4 -5.36 16.96 -16.78
N GLU A 5 -5.38 17.85 -17.77
CA GLU A 5 -4.18 18.22 -18.54
C GLU A 5 -3.13 18.89 -17.64
N GLN A 6 -3.56 19.68 -16.66
CA GLN A 6 -2.68 20.31 -15.67
C GLN A 6 -2.02 19.27 -14.76
N VAL A 7 -2.76 18.25 -14.33
CA VAL A 7 -2.18 17.14 -13.54
C VAL A 7 -1.11 16.42 -14.35
N LEU A 8 -1.39 16.06 -15.60
CA LEU A 8 -0.42 15.35 -16.45
C LEU A 8 0.86 16.17 -16.67
N ALA A 9 0.72 17.49 -16.91
CA ALA A 9 1.87 18.39 -17.03
C ALA A 9 2.67 18.47 -15.72
N ALA A 10 1.99 18.53 -14.57
CA ALA A 10 2.64 18.53 -13.26
C ALA A 10 3.39 17.21 -12.99
N GLU A 11 2.80 16.07 -13.35
CA GLU A 11 3.47 14.77 -13.23
C GLU A 11 4.70 14.63 -14.12
N GLU A 12 4.64 15.11 -15.36
CA GLU A 12 5.78 15.12 -16.28
C GLU A 12 6.92 15.99 -15.73
N ALA A 13 6.56 17.14 -15.16
CA ALA A 13 7.50 18.03 -14.48
C ALA A 13 7.97 17.52 -13.10
N ARG A 14 7.38 16.42 -12.60
CA ARG A 14 7.56 15.92 -11.21
C ARG A 14 7.19 16.93 -10.13
N ASP A 15 6.28 17.86 -10.45
CA ASP A 15 5.64 18.74 -9.49
C ASP A 15 4.52 17.98 -8.77
N TRP A 16 4.94 17.15 -7.81
CA TRP A 16 4.03 16.26 -7.09
C TRP A 16 3.02 17.02 -6.24
N ASP A 17 3.39 18.15 -5.65
CA ASP A 17 2.49 18.94 -4.81
C ASP A 17 1.30 19.45 -5.62
N THR A 18 1.57 20.01 -6.80
CA THR A 18 0.51 20.47 -7.71
C THR A 18 -0.35 19.30 -8.20
N ALA A 19 0.27 18.19 -8.62
CA ALA A 19 -0.47 17.01 -9.09
C ALA A 19 -1.40 16.45 -8.01
N ILE A 20 -0.88 16.29 -6.78
CA ILE A 20 -1.65 15.77 -5.63
C ILE A 20 -2.80 16.72 -5.28
N ALA A 21 -2.55 18.03 -5.19
CA ALA A 21 -3.59 19.01 -4.86
C ALA A 21 -4.74 19.00 -5.88
N LEU A 22 -4.41 18.91 -7.18
CA LEU A 22 -5.40 18.90 -8.25
C LEU A 22 -6.23 17.60 -8.28
N VAL A 23 -5.60 16.44 -8.14
CA VAL A 23 -6.31 15.15 -8.16
C VAL A 23 -7.15 14.97 -6.89
N SER A 24 -6.59 15.28 -5.72
CA SER A 24 -7.30 15.10 -4.44
C SER A 24 -8.57 15.94 -4.34
N ALA A 25 -8.62 17.12 -4.97
CA ALA A 25 -9.82 17.96 -5.05
C ALA A 25 -10.99 17.30 -5.81
N HIS A 26 -10.71 16.29 -6.63
CA HIS A 26 -11.69 15.55 -7.44
C HIS A 26 -11.81 14.07 -7.03
N ALA A 27 -11.16 13.68 -5.92
CA ALA A 27 -11.09 12.32 -5.43
C ALA A 27 -12.08 12.04 -4.32
N GLU A 28 -12.70 10.87 -4.35
CA GLU A 28 -13.60 10.42 -3.28
C GLU A 28 -13.56 8.90 -3.13
N CYS A 29 -13.17 8.42 -1.94
CA CYS A 29 -12.92 6.99 -1.67
C CYS A 29 -14.16 6.12 -1.89
N PHE A 30 -15.32 6.49 -1.33
CA PHE A 30 -16.55 5.69 -1.42
C PHE A 30 -17.62 6.37 -2.28
N SER A 31 -17.20 6.91 -3.44
CA SER A 31 -18.11 7.53 -4.39
C SER A 31 -18.83 6.49 -5.27
N GLY A 32 -20.12 6.72 -5.52
CA GLY A 32 -20.87 5.99 -6.57
C GLY A 32 -20.50 6.44 -8.00
N ASP A 33 -19.83 7.59 -8.13
CA ASP A 33 -19.22 8.04 -9.39
C ASP A 33 -17.84 7.38 -9.57
N HIS A 34 -17.73 6.54 -10.59
CA HIS A 34 -16.51 5.82 -10.94
C HIS A 34 -15.33 6.74 -11.29
N HIS A 35 -15.57 7.96 -11.79
CA HIS A 35 -14.48 8.90 -12.08
C HIS A 35 -13.87 9.44 -10.79
N ARG A 36 -14.68 9.80 -9.80
CA ARG A 36 -14.18 10.26 -8.49
C ARG A 36 -13.45 9.17 -7.73
N HIS A 37 -13.95 7.94 -7.80
CA HIS A 37 -13.24 6.80 -7.23
C HIS A 37 -11.93 6.53 -7.98
N GLY A 38 -11.92 6.64 -9.32
CA GLY A 38 -10.70 6.55 -10.12
C GLY A 38 -9.65 7.61 -9.73
N ASN A 39 -10.07 8.85 -9.56
CA ASN A 39 -9.22 9.94 -9.07
C ASN A 39 -8.67 9.66 -7.67
N HIS A 40 -9.46 8.99 -6.81
CA HIS A 40 -8.99 8.57 -5.50
C HIS A 40 -7.85 7.56 -5.57
N LEU A 41 -7.95 6.56 -6.44
CA LEU A 41 -6.86 5.60 -6.66
C LEU A 41 -5.61 6.30 -7.21
N TRP A 42 -5.80 7.22 -8.16
CA TRP A 42 -4.71 8.03 -8.72
C TRP A 42 -4.03 8.90 -7.66
N HIS A 43 -4.79 9.50 -6.75
CA HIS A 43 -4.24 10.25 -5.62
C HIS A 43 -3.32 9.36 -4.75
N MET A 44 -3.71 8.11 -4.45
CA MET A 44 -2.85 7.18 -3.70
C MET A 44 -1.55 6.86 -4.45
N ASP A 45 -1.63 6.68 -5.77
CA ASP A 45 -0.45 6.45 -6.61
C ASP A 45 0.50 7.65 -6.64
N LEU A 46 -0.03 8.88 -6.67
CA LEU A 46 0.77 10.10 -6.61
C LEU A 46 1.51 10.22 -5.27
N LEU A 47 0.84 9.91 -4.15
CA LEU A 47 1.49 9.89 -2.83
C LEU A 47 2.64 8.90 -2.77
N VAL A 48 2.50 7.72 -3.37
CA VAL A 48 3.60 6.73 -3.45
C VAL A 48 4.75 7.25 -4.31
N ARG A 49 4.46 7.79 -5.50
CA ARG A 49 5.50 8.30 -6.42
C ARG A 49 6.27 9.49 -5.84
N ALA A 50 5.59 10.29 -5.04
CA ALA A 50 6.16 11.41 -4.30
C ALA A 50 6.86 10.98 -2.99
N GLU A 51 6.84 9.68 -2.66
CA GLU A 51 7.36 9.11 -1.40
C GLU A 51 6.75 9.72 -0.13
N ARG A 52 5.51 10.23 -0.21
CA ARG A 52 4.77 10.85 0.90
C ARG A 52 4.12 9.80 1.79
N PHE A 53 4.91 8.84 2.25
CA PHE A 53 4.45 7.73 3.10
C PHE A 53 3.81 8.19 4.42
N PRO A 54 4.25 9.27 5.11
CA PRO A 54 3.56 9.74 6.30
C PRO A 54 2.11 10.15 6.05
N GLU A 55 1.84 10.81 4.93
CA GLU A 55 0.48 11.22 4.54
C GLU A 55 -0.37 10.02 4.09
N LEU A 56 0.24 9.10 3.34
CA LEU A 56 -0.43 7.86 2.98
C LEU A 56 -0.76 7.01 4.22
N ALA A 57 0.09 7.04 5.27
CA ALA A 57 -0.13 6.38 6.53
C ALA A 57 -1.24 7.02 7.38
N GLU A 58 -1.38 8.35 7.33
CA GLU A 58 -2.51 9.08 7.92
C GLU A 58 -3.83 8.61 7.29
N LEU A 59 -3.90 8.63 5.96
CA LEU A 59 -5.08 8.18 5.21
C LEU A 59 -5.39 6.71 5.47
N ALA A 60 -4.37 5.85 5.52
CA ALA A 60 -4.50 4.41 5.74
C ALA A 60 -5.22 4.01 7.04
N ARG A 61 -5.39 4.93 8.00
CA ARG A 61 -6.16 4.65 9.22
C ARG A 61 -7.64 4.44 8.94
N THR A 62 -8.21 5.16 7.97
CA THR A 62 -9.63 5.11 7.62
C THR A 62 -9.87 4.64 6.19
N ASP A 63 -8.84 4.66 5.35
CA ASP A 63 -8.92 4.37 3.94
C ASP A 63 -8.23 3.04 3.59
N VAL A 64 -9.01 2.09 3.10
CA VAL A 64 -8.51 0.75 2.74
C VAL A 64 -7.60 0.79 1.51
N HIS A 65 -7.80 1.71 0.57
CA HIS A 65 -6.98 1.85 -0.63
C HIS A 65 -5.62 2.44 -0.26
N ALA A 66 -5.61 3.49 0.57
CA ALA A 66 -4.37 4.05 1.11
C ALA A 66 -3.56 3.00 1.87
N ARG A 67 -4.23 2.20 2.72
CA ARG A 67 -3.58 1.13 3.48
C ARG A 67 -2.98 0.05 2.59
N ARG A 68 -3.74 -0.45 1.61
CA ARG A 68 -3.24 -1.44 0.64
C ARG A 68 -2.06 -0.88 -0.15
N ARG A 69 -2.16 0.37 -0.61
CA ARG A 69 -1.15 1.01 -1.43
C ARG A 69 0.14 1.25 -0.65
N LEU A 70 0.04 1.74 0.58
CA LEU A 70 1.17 1.90 1.49
C LEU A 70 1.86 0.56 1.74
N ASN A 71 1.11 -0.45 2.19
CA ASN A 71 1.67 -1.76 2.53
C ASN A 71 2.35 -2.40 1.31
N GLY A 72 1.73 -2.33 0.13
CA GLY A 72 2.32 -2.81 -1.12
C GLY A 72 3.66 -2.12 -1.43
N SER A 73 3.70 -0.78 -1.37
CA SER A 73 4.93 -0.02 -1.65
C SER A 73 6.02 -0.24 -0.62
N LEU A 74 5.69 -0.47 0.65
CA LEU A 74 6.67 -0.87 1.66
C LEU A 74 7.23 -2.27 1.37
N GLY A 75 6.39 -3.20 0.89
CA GLY A 75 6.80 -4.54 0.46
C GLY A 75 7.74 -4.51 -0.75
N GLU A 76 7.36 -3.78 -1.81
CA GLU A 76 8.18 -3.59 -3.02
C GLU A 76 9.56 -2.98 -2.72
N ARG A 77 9.67 -2.18 -1.64
CA ARG A 77 10.90 -1.55 -1.18
C ARG A 77 11.62 -2.32 -0.07
N GLU A 78 11.17 -3.54 0.22
CA GLU A 78 11.70 -4.43 1.27
C GLU A 78 11.76 -3.81 2.67
N MET A 79 10.89 -2.84 2.97
CA MET A 79 10.88 -2.09 4.24
C MET A 79 10.22 -2.89 5.37
N THR A 80 10.82 -4.05 5.71
CA THR A 80 10.29 -5.00 6.71
C THR A 80 10.02 -4.37 8.08
N ALA A 81 10.88 -3.48 8.57
CA ALA A 81 10.68 -2.78 9.84
C ALA A 81 9.44 -1.86 9.81
N ALA A 82 9.18 -1.20 8.68
CA ALA A 82 8.01 -0.35 8.52
C ALA A 82 6.72 -1.18 8.46
N LEU A 83 6.74 -2.33 7.77
CA LEU A 83 5.62 -3.28 7.77
C LEU A 83 5.34 -3.82 9.17
N ARG A 84 6.38 -4.16 9.95
CA ARG A 84 6.25 -4.59 11.36
C ARG A 84 5.67 -3.52 12.27
N SER A 85 6.05 -2.26 12.11
CA SER A 85 5.50 -1.17 12.93
C SER A 85 3.97 -0.98 12.79
N ARG A 86 3.35 -1.64 11.81
CA ARG A 86 1.92 -1.54 11.51
C ARG A 86 1.11 -2.74 12.02
N GLU A 87 1.74 -3.71 12.68
CA GLU A 87 1.14 -4.93 13.22
C GLU A 87 -0.15 -4.67 14.03
N ASP A 88 -0.17 -3.56 14.78
CA ASP A 88 -1.32 -3.12 15.58
C ASP A 88 -2.51 -2.70 14.69
N GLY A 89 -3.33 -3.69 14.33
CA GLY A 89 -4.60 -3.49 13.64
C GLY A 89 -4.52 -3.52 12.10
N ASP A 90 -3.35 -3.74 11.50
CA ASP A 90 -3.18 -3.87 10.05
C ASP A 90 -2.74 -5.29 9.65
N ARG A 91 -3.70 -6.23 9.67
CA ARG A 91 -3.46 -7.61 9.17
C ARG A 91 -2.94 -7.65 7.73
N HIS A 92 -3.24 -6.64 6.90
CA HIS A 92 -2.75 -6.60 5.54
C HIS A 92 -1.23 -6.37 5.49
N ALA A 93 -0.67 -5.56 6.39
CA ALA A 93 0.77 -5.37 6.50
C ALA A 93 1.50 -6.68 6.84
N LEU A 94 0.92 -7.48 7.75
CA LEU A 94 1.44 -8.81 8.11
C LEU A 94 1.47 -9.78 6.92
N TYR A 95 0.42 -9.82 6.08
CA TYR A 95 0.45 -10.68 4.88
C TYR A 95 1.48 -10.24 3.84
N VAL A 96 1.65 -8.93 3.65
CA VAL A 96 2.70 -8.42 2.75
C VAL A 96 4.09 -8.78 3.29
N LEU A 97 4.31 -8.59 4.60
CA LEU A 97 5.56 -8.98 5.25
C LEU A 97 5.82 -10.49 5.12
N LEU A 98 4.80 -11.32 5.32
CA LEU A 98 4.92 -12.77 5.18
C LEU A 98 5.40 -13.17 3.78
N ARG A 99 4.77 -12.63 2.74
CA ARG A 99 5.15 -12.88 1.34
C ARG A 99 6.59 -12.48 1.07
N LEU A 100 6.96 -11.25 1.46
CA LEU A 100 8.32 -10.75 1.31
C LEU A 100 9.36 -11.64 2.01
N LEU A 101 9.09 -12.09 3.24
CA LEU A 101 9.98 -12.98 3.98
C LEU A 101 10.09 -14.36 3.32
N CYS A 102 9.01 -14.89 2.75
CA CYS A 102 9.05 -16.13 1.98
C CYS A 102 9.86 -15.99 0.68
N GLU A 103 9.63 -14.92 -0.09
CA GLU A 103 10.33 -14.62 -1.34
C GLU A 103 11.84 -14.40 -1.13
N THR A 104 12.24 -13.95 0.06
CA THR A 104 13.64 -13.71 0.45
C THR A 104 14.25 -14.84 1.30
N ASP A 105 13.61 -16.01 1.36
CA ASP A 105 14.05 -17.22 2.11
C ASP A 105 14.29 -17.01 3.62
N ARG A 106 13.62 -16.03 4.23
CA ARG A 106 13.69 -15.71 5.67
C ARG A 106 12.68 -16.54 6.47
N VAL A 107 12.79 -17.86 6.36
CA VAL A 107 11.79 -18.84 6.86
C VAL A 107 11.47 -18.71 8.35
N GLN A 108 12.46 -18.45 9.21
CA GLN A 108 12.21 -18.34 10.66
C GLN A 108 11.39 -17.09 10.99
N GLU A 109 11.63 -15.99 10.30
CA GLU A 109 10.88 -14.75 10.49
C GLU A 109 9.47 -14.86 9.90
N ALA A 110 9.33 -15.53 8.76
CA ALA A 110 8.02 -15.84 8.18
C ALA A 110 7.16 -16.66 9.16
N ARG A 111 7.74 -17.64 9.86
CA ARG A 111 7.03 -18.41 10.91
C ARG A 111 6.58 -17.53 12.08
N GLY A 112 7.40 -16.55 12.48
CA GLY A 112 7.01 -15.56 13.49
C GLY A 112 5.75 -14.80 13.07
N VAL A 113 5.73 -14.29 11.84
CA VAL A 113 4.59 -13.57 11.27
C VAL A 113 3.32 -14.44 11.20
N VAL A 114 3.44 -15.74 10.93
CA VAL A 114 2.29 -16.67 11.01
C VAL A 114 1.75 -16.77 12.44
N GLN A 115 2.61 -16.77 13.47
CA GLN A 115 2.14 -16.75 14.85
C GLN A 115 1.37 -15.46 15.16
N ASP A 116 1.86 -14.31 14.67
CA ASP A 116 1.23 -13.01 14.89
C ASP A 116 -0.12 -12.88 14.16
N LEU A 117 -0.26 -13.49 12.98
CA LEU A 117 -1.54 -13.61 12.26
C LEU A 117 -2.51 -14.58 12.95
N GLY A 118 -1.97 -15.56 13.66
CA GLY A 118 -2.64 -16.70 14.25
C GLY A 118 -2.17 -18.00 13.60
N PRO A 119 -1.72 -19.00 14.39
CA PRO A 119 -1.14 -20.24 13.85
C PRO A 119 -2.09 -21.04 12.95
N GLU A 120 -3.40 -20.88 13.14
CA GLU A 120 -4.45 -21.54 12.35
C GLU A 120 -4.92 -20.72 11.15
N ASP A 121 -4.31 -19.56 10.86
CA ASP A 121 -4.70 -18.74 9.72
C ASP A 121 -4.40 -19.49 8.41
N GLN A 122 -5.47 -19.95 7.75
CA GLN A 122 -5.36 -20.77 6.55
C GLN A 122 -4.61 -20.05 5.43
N TYR A 123 -4.88 -18.75 5.24
CA TYR A 123 -4.28 -18.00 4.15
C TYR A 123 -2.78 -17.75 4.39
N ALA A 124 -2.38 -17.49 5.63
CA ALA A 124 -0.97 -17.39 6.00
C ALA A 124 -0.22 -18.72 5.74
N ASN A 125 -0.84 -19.84 6.11
CA ASN A 125 -0.28 -21.17 5.89
C ASN A 125 -0.15 -21.51 4.40
N GLU A 126 -1.12 -21.13 3.58
CA GLU A 126 -1.09 -21.29 2.11
C GLU A 126 0.06 -20.48 1.48
N ILE A 127 0.30 -19.24 1.93
CA ILE A 127 1.43 -18.42 1.45
C ILE A 127 2.76 -19.12 1.74
N VAL A 128 2.95 -19.62 2.96
CA VAL A 128 4.18 -20.33 3.36
C VAL A 128 4.35 -21.66 2.62
N ALA A 129 3.26 -22.34 2.26
CA ALA A 129 3.33 -23.58 1.51
C ALA A 129 3.63 -23.35 0.02
N GLY A 130 3.05 -22.31 -0.59
CA GLY A 130 3.15 -22.02 -2.02
C GLY A 130 4.45 -21.33 -2.46
N LEU A 131 5.17 -20.67 -1.55
CA LEU A 131 6.39 -19.91 -1.86
C LEU A 131 7.69 -20.63 -1.44
N ARG A 132 7.63 -21.87 -0.97
CA ARG A 132 8.85 -22.67 -0.76
C ARG A 132 9.43 -23.10 -2.11
N PRO A 133 10.75 -22.93 -2.35
CA PRO A 133 11.41 -23.69 -3.39
C PRO A 133 11.27 -25.19 -3.09
N GLN A 134 10.93 -25.98 -4.11
CA GLN A 134 10.98 -27.45 -4.03
C GLN A 134 12.41 -27.96 -3.91
#